data_AF-A0AAJ0GGQ7-F1
#
_entry.id   AF-A0AAJ0GGQ7-F1
#
_cell.length_a   1.000
_cell.length_b   1.000
_cell.length_c   1.000
_cell.angle_alpha   90.00
_cell.angle_beta   90.00
_cell.angle_gamma   90.00
#
_symmetry.space_group_name_H-M   'P 1'
#
loop_
_entity.id
_entity.type
_entity.pdbx_description
1 polymer ?
#
loop_
_entity_poly.entity_id
_entity_poly.type
_entity_poly.pdbx_seq_one_letter_code
_entity_poly.pdbx_strand_id
1 'polypeptide(L)'
;MSSGLFRSIGSTRLEQGRRADRHRYRQRRHSCEHSFCLVCEACLATLAHITLVFSTVFTIPTFKDIRKRLSKSSHVNGTKEASEPRQYDPPLGSPPNGDHGRESPPEWPCVGYNGRSYTEDQLRHLVDEIKDYQLTHGSLVKVVEYETESSVPARPIGTSILPTLFPRARYEEAIELQQAYCELYMRVASDPEWLFGVLEPLRNHDPFFTVLEKVYDRVKAAGAVQNVVCEVLRNDYMIHRPAGIQESELKQVEMNTFSCAGAAHAERIVSMHHHLARVRDFGSDATPTSTSLPRNDNVNSIVTMLRTAHSIYASTNPSPRQKCILITVQPFNFNVADERPIELALWDAEIPCYRVEWSTLMARTTFAPDRTLFFSPPFGDHELEVSVIYYRGGYVIEEYNPEGFDLRVQLETSRAIKCPDILTHLSGFKTVQAALAEPGAVERFLPAEKAEKIRRTFMPMQVLDASPAGLAARRDATDPQRCINYVLKPNRDGGGHNIYRSDIPAFLNKMPETEWCQYILMKLIEPPATEGTLMAPDSLYHGAVISELGVLGTCIWERIGSGIEVKMKEVAGWTFKTKPVSVDEMSVVKGYGCFDCPLLVD
;
A
#
# COMPACT_ATOMS: atom_id res chain seq x y z
N MET A 1 -41.84 -27.70 -68.81
CA MET A 1 -40.60 -28.40 -68.40
C MET A 1 -39.49 -27.97 -69.36
N SER A 2 -39.15 -26.68 -69.49
CA SER A 2 -38.22 -25.91 -68.63
C SER A 2 -36.92 -26.67 -68.34
N SER A 3 -35.95 -26.73 -69.26
CA SER A 3 -34.84 -25.77 -69.50
C SER A 3 -34.05 -25.41 -68.22
N GLY A 4 -32.75 -25.67 -68.09
CA GLY A 4 -31.69 -25.65 -69.10
C GLY A 4 -31.14 -24.25 -69.31
N LEU A 5 -30.88 -23.46 -68.26
CA LEU A 5 -30.35 -22.09 -68.39
C LEU A 5 -29.87 -21.44 -67.08
N PHE A 6 -29.04 -22.10 -66.25
CA PHE A 6 -28.40 -21.42 -65.10
C PHE A 6 -27.03 -22.03 -64.73
N ARG A 7 -26.07 -22.02 -65.66
CA ARG A 7 -24.65 -22.28 -65.32
C ARG A 7 -23.60 -21.39 -66.03
N SER A 8 -23.97 -20.34 -66.77
CA SER A 8 -22.99 -19.50 -67.50
C SER A 8 -22.89 -18.02 -67.11
N ILE A 9 -23.54 -17.54 -66.03
CA ILE A 9 -23.57 -16.09 -65.70
C ILE A 9 -22.75 -15.71 -64.45
N GLY A 10 -22.31 -16.68 -63.62
CA GLY A 10 -21.58 -16.39 -62.38
C GLY A 10 -20.06 -16.28 -62.49
N SER A 11 -19.44 -16.91 -63.50
CA SER A 11 -17.98 -17.00 -63.62
C SER A 11 -17.36 -15.79 -64.35
N THR A 12 -18.06 -15.25 -65.35
CA THR A 12 -17.55 -14.18 -66.23
C THR A 12 -17.57 -12.77 -65.60
N ARG A 13 -18.41 -12.51 -64.58
CA ARG A 13 -18.40 -11.22 -63.84
C ARG A 13 -17.26 -11.12 -62.81
N LEU A 14 -16.82 -12.24 -62.23
CA LEU A 14 -15.75 -12.26 -61.23
C LEU A 14 -14.35 -12.11 -61.85
N GLU A 15 -14.14 -12.59 -63.08
CA GLU A 15 -12.87 -12.42 -63.79
C GLU A 15 -12.69 -11.03 -64.44
N GLN A 16 -13.77 -10.39 -64.91
CA GLN A 16 -13.71 -9.03 -65.44
C GLN A 16 -13.46 -7.98 -64.35
N GLY A 17 -14.02 -8.15 -63.14
CA GLY A 17 -13.73 -7.29 -61.99
C GLY A 17 -12.27 -7.38 -61.52
N ARG A 18 -11.70 -8.59 -61.48
CA ARG A 18 -10.30 -8.80 -61.06
C ARG A 18 -9.26 -8.30 -62.07
N ARG A 19 -9.60 -8.16 -63.35
CA ARG A 19 -8.72 -7.53 -64.37
C ARG A 19 -8.77 -6.00 -64.33
N ALA A 20 -9.93 -5.40 -64.06
CA ALA A 20 -10.08 -3.95 -63.95
C ALA A 20 -9.34 -3.38 -62.71
N ASP A 21 -9.37 -4.09 -61.57
CA ASP A 21 -8.66 -3.65 -60.35
C ASP A 21 -7.14 -3.80 -60.45
N ARG A 22 -6.62 -4.84 -61.13
CA ARG A 22 -5.17 -4.97 -61.36
C ARG A 22 -4.61 -3.88 -62.28
N HIS A 23 -5.41 -3.39 -63.23
CA HIS A 23 -4.99 -2.30 -64.11
C HIS A 23 -4.99 -0.94 -63.39
N ARG A 24 -5.98 -0.67 -62.51
CA ARG A 24 -6.00 0.52 -61.65
C ARG A 24 -4.89 0.51 -60.60
N TYR A 25 -4.57 -0.67 -60.05
CA TYR A 25 -3.49 -0.82 -59.07
C TYR A 25 -2.11 -0.59 -59.73
N ARG A 26 -1.88 -1.08 -60.95
CA ARG A 26 -0.62 -0.82 -61.70
C ARG A 26 -0.43 0.64 -62.11
N GLN A 27 -1.49 1.34 -62.51
CA GLN A 27 -1.40 2.78 -62.82
C GLN A 27 -1.15 3.65 -61.58
N ARG A 28 -1.76 3.32 -60.43
CA ARG A 28 -1.49 4.02 -59.16
C ARG A 28 -0.08 3.76 -58.64
N ARG A 29 0.47 2.56 -58.84
CA ARG A 29 1.82 2.20 -58.41
C ARG A 29 2.91 2.94 -59.21
N HIS A 30 2.77 3.05 -60.53
CA HIS A 30 3.71 3.83 -61.35
C HIS A 30 3.65 5.34 -61.08
N SER A 31 2.47 5.90 -60.78
CA SER A 31 2.33 7.32 -60.41
C SER A 31 2.92 7.62 -59.02
N CYS A 32 2.81 6.67 -58.08
CA CYS A 32 3.40 6.80 -56.75
C CYS A 32 4.93 6.61 -56.77
N GLU A 33 5.46 5.64 -57.54
CA GLU A 33 6.90 5.38 -57.64
C GLU A 33 7.66 6.54 -58.34
N HIS A 34 7.07 7.21 -59.34
CA HIS A 34 7.67 8.41 -59.93
C HIS A 34 7.65 9.63 -58.99
N SER A 35 6.56 9.80 -58.22
CA SER A 35 6.46 10.89 -57.24
C SER A 35 7.39 10.68 -56.04
N PHE A 36 7.62 9.43 -55.63
CA PHE A 36 8.54 9.08 -54.55
C PHE A 36 10.02 9.23 -54.96
N CYS A 37 10.38 8.93 -56.21
CA CYS A 37 11.72 9.17 -56.75
C CYS A 37 12.06 10.67 -56.83
N LEU A 38 11.14 11.51 -57.32
CA LEU A 38 11.37 12.96 -57.42
C LEU A 38 11.50 13.64 -56.05
N VAL A 39 10.76 13.18 -55.03
CA VAL A 39 10.88 13.69 -53.65
C VAL A 39 12.15 13.18 -52.97
N CYS A 40 12.57 11.93 -53.23
CA CYS A 40 13.83 11.40 -52.68
C CYS A 40 15.07 12.07 -53.29
N GLU A 41 15.10 12.35 -54.59
CA GLU A 41 16.22 13.06 -55.22
C GLU A 41 16.32 14.51 -54.77
N ALA A 42 15.19 15.20 -54.57
CA ALA A 42 15.17 16.56 -54.00
C ALA A 42 15.62 16.57 -52.52
N CYS A 43 15.22 15.59 -51.72
CA CYS A 43 15.66 15.44 -50.34
C CYS A 43 17.15 15.08 -50.24
N LEU A 44 17.66 14.21 -51.11
CA LEU A 44 19.09 13.84 -51.15
C LEU A 44 19.98 15.00 -51.62
N ALA A 45 19.54 15.82 -52.58
CA ALA A 45 20.25 17.03 -52.98
C ALA A 45 20.29 18.07 -51.86
N THR A 46 19.20 18.20 -51.09
CA THR A 46 19.13 19.12 -49.93
C THR A 46 19.98 18.62 -48.75
N LEU A 47 19.99 17.31 -48.49
CA LEU A 47 20.85 16.67 -47.49
C LEU A 47 22.34 16.75 -47.87
N ALA A 48 22.70 16.60 -49.15
CA ALA A 48 24.07 16.76 -49.62
C ALA A 48 24.57 18.21 -49.45
N HIS A 49 23.71 19.21 -49.70
CA HIS A 49 24.04 20.62 -49.47
C HIS A 49 24.18 20.96 -47.97
N ILE A 50 23.32 20.40 -47.11
CA ILE A 50 23.41 20.58 -45.65
C ILE A 50 24.66 19.88 -45.09
N THR A 51 25.00 18.68 -45.59
CA THR A 51 26.18 17.93 -45.14
C THR A 51 27.49 18.62 -45.56
N LEU A 52 27.53 19.25 -46.75
CA LEU A 52 28.70 20.02 -47.19
C LEU A 52 28.91 21.27 -46.32
N VAL A 53 27.83 21.97 -45.95
CA VAL A 53 27.89 23.18 -45.09
C VAL A 53 28.26 22.85 -43.64
N PHE A 54 27.78 21.73 -43.10
CA PHE A 54 28.09 21.30 -41.73
C PHE A 54 29.51 20.71 -41.58
N SER A 55 30.08 20.12 -42.64
CA SER A 55 31.43 19.54 -42.62
C SER A 55 32.56 20.58 -42.53
N THR A 56 32.28 21.86 -42.80
CA THR A 56 33.27 22.94 -42.73
C THR A 56 33.26 23.76 -41.43
N VAL A 57 32.33 23.53 -40.49
CA VAL A 57 32.19 24.43 -39.31
C VAL A 57 32.09 23.71 -37.96
N PHE A 58 31.76 22.41 -37.86
CA PHE A 58 31.63 21.76 -36.55
C PHE A 58 32.18 20.32 -36.50
N THR A 59 33.33 20.14 -35.82
CA THR A 59 33.76 18.83 -35.31
C THR A 59 32.84 18.42 -34.14
N ILE A 60 31.97 17.43 -34.35
CA ILE A 60 31.12 16.84 -33.32
C ILE A 60 31.93 15.74 -32.59
N PRO A 61 32.18 15.83 -31.27
CA PRO A 61 32.89 14.78 -30.55
C PRO A 61 31.99 13.55 -30.36
N THR A 62 32.58 12.36 -30.46
CA THR A 62 31.84 11.10 -30.28
C THR A 62 31.52 10.86 -28.80
N PHE A 63 30.49 10.05 -28.52
CA PHE A 63 30.01 9.71 -27.16
C PHE A 63 31.12 9.22 -26.20
N LYS A 64 32.22 8.66 -26.73
CA LYS A 64 33.41 8.27 -25.95
C LYS A 64 34.21 9.46 -25.43
N ASP A 65 34.22 10.59 -26.13
CA ASP A 65 34.99 11.80 -25.77
C ASP A 65 34.31 12.61 -24.67
N ILE A 66 32.97 12.57 -24.59
CA ILE A 66 32.19 13.19 -23.51
C ILE A 66 32.44 12.44 -22.18
N ARG A 67 32.46 11.10 -22.23
CA ARG A 67 32.71 10.25 -21.05
C ARG A 67 34.10 10.46 -20.45
N LYS A 68 35.10 10.79 -21.28
CA LYS A 68 36.48 11.06 -20.86
C LYS A 68 36.70 12.47 -20.31
N ARG A 69 35.82 13.43 -20.65
CA ARG A 69 35.82 14.79 -20.08
C ARG A 69 35.10 14.85 -18.74
N LEU A 70 34.04 14.07 -18.55
CA LEU A 70 33.32 13.96 -17.27
C LEU A 70 34.11 13.17 -16.21
N SER A 71 35.00 12.26 -16.60
CA SER A 71 35.84 11.51 -15.65
C SER A 71 37.05 12.30 -15.09
N LYS A 72 37.20 13.58 -15.42
CA LYS A 72 38.32 14.43 -14.98
C LYS A 72 37.93 15.55 -14.00
N SER A 73 36.66 15.69 -13.62
CA SER A 73 36.21 16.73 -12.67
C SER A 73 35.81 16.19 -11.28
N SER A 74 36.10 14.94 -10.94
CA SER A 74 35.81 14.37 -9.62
C SER A 74 37.06 13.82 -8.95
N HIS A 75 37.99 14.73 -8.62
CA HIS A 75 38.98 14.50 -7.57
C HIS A 75 38.82 15.62 -6.54
N VAL A 76 37.96 15.40 -5.56
CA VAL A 76 37.96 16.14 -4.30
C VAL A 76 38.14 15.11 -3.19
N ASN A 77 39.12 15.39 -2.35
CA ASN A 77 39.70 14.55 -1.32
C ASN A 77 38.67 14.01 -0.32
N GLY A 78 38.89 12.76 0.07
CA GLY A 78 38.16 12.11 1.15
C GLY A 78 38.54 12.67 2.52
N THR A 79 37.50 12.94 3.30
CA THR A 79 37.51 12.84 4.75
C THR A 79 36.35 11.92 5.12
N LYS A 80 36.66 10.80 5.77
CA LYS A 80 35.68 9.91 6.41
C LYS A 80 35.09 10.65 7.60
N GLU A 81 34.05 11.44 7.38
CA GLU A 81 33.07 11.69 8.43
C GLU A 81 32.15 10.47 8.50
N ALA A 82 32.06 9.86 9.68
CA ALA A 82 31.01 8.91 9.96
C ALA A 82 29.68 9.66 9.85
N SER A 83 29.00 9.50 8.71
CA SER A 83 27.65 10.04 8.54
C SER A 83 26.74 9.38 9.56
N GLU A 84 26.09 10.19 10.39
CA GLU A 84 24.92 9.76 11.17
C GLU A 84 23.92 9.06 10.22
N PRO A 85 23.25 7.98 10.65
CA PRO A 85 22.27 7.29 9.82
C PRO A 85 21.16 8.27 9.41
N ARG A 86 20.83 8.34 8.12
CA ARG A 86 19.79 9.26 7.63
C ARG A 86 18.43 8.69 8.05
N GLN A 87 17.63 9.53 8.71
CA GLN A 87 16.39 9.16 9.42
C GLN A 87 15.21 8.68 8.56
N TYR A 88 15.38 8.59 7.23
CA TYR A 88 14.36 8.19 6.25
C TYR A 88 14.80 6.98 5.43
N ASP A 89 15.53 6.04 6.04
CA ASP A 89 16.16 5.02 5.23
C ASP A 89 15.09 4.10 4.59
N PRO A 90 14.93 4.12 3.25
CA PRO A 90 14.23 3.04 2.57
C PRO A 90 14.90 1.73 2.98
N PRO A 91 14.22 0.57 2.87
CA PRO A 91 14.88 -0.70 3.14
C PRO A 91 16.16 -0.78 2.31
N LEU A 92 17.31 -0.98 2.98
CA LEU A 92 18.61 -1.06 2.31
C LEU A 92 18.51 -2.03 1.14
N GLY A 93 18.66 -1.50 -0.07
CA GLY A 93 18.67 -2.31 -1.27
C GLY A 93 20.10 -2.70 -1.61
N SER A 94 20.32 -3.97 -1.92
CA SER A 94 21.57 -4.39 -2.56
C SER A 94 21.75 -3.59 -3.86
N PRO A 95 22.98 -3.13 -4.18
CA PRO A 95 23.23 -2.43 -5.43
C PRO A 95 22.83 -3.33 -6.61
N PRO A 96 22.31 -2.77 -7.72
CA PRO A 96 21.79 -3.55 -8.86
C PRO A 96 22.79 -4.54 -9.50
N ASN A 97 24.07 -4.44 -9.13
CA ASN A 97 25.17 -5.29 -9.60
C ASN A 97 26.12 -5.68 -8.46
N GLY A 98 25.61 -5.80 -7.22
CA GLY A 98 26.39 -6.38 -6.14
C GLY A 98 26.88 -7.76 -6.54
N ASP A 99 28.16 -8.06 -6.32
CA ASP A 99 28.71 -9.40 -6.53
C ASP A 99 28.18 -10.32 -5.44
N HIS A 100 26.90 -10.70 -5.57
CA HIS A 100 26.34 -11.83 -4.87
C HIS A 100 26.93 -13.03 -5.59
N GLY A 101 28.06 -13.52 -5.09
CA GLY A 101 28.69 -14.73 -5.61
C GLY A 101 27.61 -15.74 -5.92
N ARG A 102 27.62 -16.30 -7.13
CA ARG A 102 26.65 -17.32 -7.55
C ARG A 102 26.84 -18.55 -6.66
N GLU A 103 26.24 -18.53 -5.49
CA GLU A 103 26.03 -19.74 -4.71
C GLU A 103 25.14 -20.64 -5.57
N SER A 104 25.49 -21.92 -5.60
CA SER A 104 24.64 -22.93 -6.23
C SER A 104 23.22 -22.75 -5.68
N PRO A 105 22.17 -22.82 -6.53
CA PRO A 105 20.81 -22.71 -6.04
C PRO A 105 20.64 -23.71 -4.90
N PRO A 106 20.06 -23.31 -3.75
CA PRO A 106 19.83 -24.26 -2.67
C PRO A 106 19.06 -25.47 -3.24
N GLU A 107 19.48 -26.69 -2.88
CA GLU A 107 18.72 -27.90 -3.19
C GLU A 107 17.36 -27.78 -2.52
N TRP A 108 16.30 -27.85 -3.32
CA TRP A 108 14.93 -27.75 -2.81
C TRP A 108 14.42 -29.14 -2.44
N PRO A 109 13.93 -29.35 -1.20
CA PRO A 109 13.26 -30.59 -0.89
C PRO A 109 11.96 -30.71 -1.70
N CYS A 110 11.51 -31.93 -1.97
CA CYS A 110 10.14 -32.15 -2.43
C CYS A 110 9.16 -31.62 -1.36
N VAL A 111 8.26 -30.72 -1.76
CA VAL A 111 7.34 -30.05 -0.82
C VAL A 111 5.98 -30.75 -0.85
N GLY A 112 5.51 -31.21 0.30
CA GLY A 112 4.13 -31.63 0.49
C GLY A 112 3.23 -30.42 0.76
N TYR A 113 2.20 -30.21 -0.05
CA TYR A 113 1.27 -29.08 0.09
C TYR A 113 -0.15 -29.46 -0.32
N ASN A 114 -1.10 -29.29 0.60
CA ASN A 114 -2.53 -29.58 0.43
C ASN A 114 -2.80 -30.95 -0.24
N GLY A 115 -2.16 -32.00 0.26
CA GLY A 115 -2.30 -33.37 -0.26
C GLY A 115 -1.59 -33.64 -1.59
N ARG A 116 -0.80 -32.70 -2.12
CA ARG A 116 0.03 -32.86 -3.32
C ARG A 116 1.51 -32.81 -2.96
N SER A 117 2.35 -33.46 -3.77
CA SER A 117 3.81 -33.34 -3.67
C SER A 117 4.32 -32.55 -4.87
N TYR A 118 5.18 -31.56 -4.61
CA TYR A 118 5.84 -30.76 -5.62
C TYR A 118 7.31 -31.16 -5.69
N THR A 119 7.77 -31.48 -6.90
CA THR A 119 9.19 -31.71 -7.16
C THR A 119 9.95 -30.39 -7.15
N GLU A 120 11.27 -30.47 -6.98
CA GLU A 120 12.16 -29.33 -7.11
C GLU A 120 11.97 -28.59 -8.45
N ASP A 121 11.92 -29.31 -9.57
CA ASP A 121 11.71 -28.71 -10.90
C ASP A 121 10.39 -27.93 -11.00
N GLN A 122 9.32 -28.46 -10.40
CA GLN A 122 8.02 -27.78 -10.38
C GLN A 122 8.07 -26.49 -9.54
N LEU A 123 8.76 -26.52 -8.39
CA LEU A 123 8.92 -25.33 -7.54
C LEU A 123 9.80 -24.28 -8.22
N ARG A 124 10.87 -24.69 -8.89
CA ARG A 124 11.72 -23.80 -9.69
C ARG A 124 10.94 -23.15 -10.83
N HIS A 125 10.11 -23.92 -11.53
CA HIS A 125 9.23 -23.38 -12.56
C HIS A 125 8.24 -22.34 -11.99
N LEU A 126 7.60 -22.64 -10.85
CA LEU A 126 6.72 -21.66 -10.18
C LEU A 126 7.45 -20.38 -9.79
N VAL A 127 8.68 -20.50 -9.28
CA VAL A 127 9.51 -19.34 -8.93
C VAL A 127 9.78 -18.47 -10.15
N ASP A 128 10.08 -19.06 -11.31
CA ASP A 128 10.33 -18.28 -12.53
C ASP A 128 9.05 -17.62 -13.06
N GLU A 129 7.91 -18.32 -13.04
CA GLU A 129 6.60 -17.73 -13.38
C GLU A 129 6.23 -16.56 -12.45
N ILE A 130 6.53 -16.67 -11.14
CA ILE A 130 6.30 -15.61 -10.17
C ILE A 130 7.16 -14.38 -10.49
N LYS A 131 8.45 -14.55 -10.78
CA LYS A 131 9.34 -13.43 -11.16
C LYS A 131 8.80 -12.68 -12.37
N ASP A 132 8.44 -13.42 -13.42
CA ASP A 132 7.91 -12.83 -14.65
C ASP A 132 6.56 -12.14 -14.40
N TYR A 133 5.69 -12.72 -13.56
CA TYR A 133 4.45 -12.09 -13.15
C TYR A 133 4.69 -10.78 -12.39
N GLN A 134 5.61 -10.77 -11.42
CA GLN A 134 5.93 -9.57 -10.64
C GLN A 134 6.47 -8.44 -11.51
N LEU A 135 7.34 -8.76 -12.47
CA LEU A 135 7.88 -7.80 -13.44
C LEU A 135 6.79 -7.21 -14.35
N THR A 136 5.92 -8.05 -14.87
CA THR A 136 4.89 -7.65 -15.85
C THR A 136 3.68 -6.95 -15.22
N HIS A 137 3.42 -7.16 -13.93
CA HIS A 137 2.26 -6.60 -13.21
C HIS A 137 2.64 -5.51 -12.21
N GLY A 138 3.92 -5.12 -12.14
CA GLY A 138 4.40 -4.04 -11.28
C GLY A 138 4.33 -4.37 -9.79
N SER A 139 4.56 -5.62 -9.40
CA SER A 139 4.62 -6.06 -8.01
C SER A 139 6.04 -5.85 -7.44
N LEU A 140 6.46 -4.58 -7.42
CA LEU A 140 7.85 -4.17 -7.18
C LEU A 140 7.92 -3.00 -6.19
N VAL A 141 9.09 -2.82 -5.58
CA VAL A 141 9.42 -1.70 -4.70
C VAL A 141 10.64 -0.97 -5.26
N LYS A 142 10.59 0.38 -5.32
CA LYS A 142 11.74 1.16 -5.77
C LYS A 142 12.90 1.06 -4.77
N VAL A 143 14.12 1.06 -5.29
CA VAL A 143 15.33 1.27 -4.50
C VAL A 143 15.78 2.70 -4.72
N VAL A 144 15.14 3.62 -4.00
CA VAL A 144 15.23 5.08 -4.20
C VAL A 144 16.64 5.65 -3.98
N GLU A 145 17.49 4.96 -3.22
CA GLU A 145 18.90 5.33 -3.02
C GLU A 145 19.70 5.38 -4.34
N TYR A 146 19.33 4.54 -5.30
CA TYR A 146 19.99 4.45 -6.61
C TYR A 146 19.17 5.12 -7.73
N GLU A 147 18.17 5.93 -7.38
CA GLU A 147 17.40 6.69 -8.36
C GLU A 147 18.28 7.73 -9.04
N THR A 148 18.13 7.82 -10.36
CA THR A 148 18.81 8.76 -11.25
C THR A 148 17.75 9.52 -12.05
N GLU A 149 18.14 10.57 -12.78
CA GLU A 149 17.21 11.34 -13.60
C GLU A 149 16.41 10.50 -14.60
N SER A 150 16.99 9.42 -15.13
CA SER A 150 16.38 8.60 -16.18
C SER A 150 15.97 7.20 -15.75
N SER A 151 16.30 6.77 -14.53
CA SER A 151 16.06 5.40 -14.10
C SER A 151 16.02 5.25 -12.59
N VAL A 152 15.20 4.32 -12.12
CA VAL A 152 15.16 3.89 -10.72
C VAL A 152 15.20 2.36 -10.68
N PRO A 153 16.20 1.76 -10.00
CA PRO A 153 16.18 0.34 -9.76
C PRO A 153 14.99 -0.06 -8.89
N ALA A 154 14.51 -1.28 -9.06
CA ALA A 154 13.43 -1.83 -8.26
C ALA A 154 13.76 -3.28 -7.89
N ARG A 155 13.18 -3.74 -6.79
CA ARG A 155 13.25 -5.14 -6.35
C ARG A 155 11.84 -5.73 -6.24
N PRO A 156 11.67 -7.04 -6.44
CA PRO A 156 10.38 -7.68 -6.22
C PRO A 156 9.93 -7.53 -4.77
N ILE A 157 8.61 -7.44 -4.58
CA ILE A 157 8.04 -7.55 -3.24
C ILE A 157 8.13 -9.02 -2.78
N GLY A 158 8.35 -9.26 -1.49
CA GLY A 158 8.32 -10.62 -0.96
C GLY A 158 6.93 -11.25 -1.14
N THR A 159 6.85 -12.49 -1.62
CA THR A 159 5.59 -13.20 -1.83
C THR A 159 5.66 -14.69 -1.49
N SER A 160 4.54 -15.31 -1.16
CA SER A 160 4.47 -16.77 -1.07
C SER A 160 4.50 -17.42 -2.46
N ILE A 161 5.18 -18.56 -2.55
CA ILE A 161 5.18 -19.38 -3.77
C ILE A 161 3.91 -20.22 -3.85
N LEU A 162 3.44 -20.70 -2.69
CA LEU A 162 2.19 -21.43 -2.54
C LEU A 162 1.34 -20.70 -1.48
N PRO A 163 0.02 -20.50 -1.71
CA PRO A 163 -0.87 -19.87 -0.74
C PRO A 163 -0.83 -20.55 0.63
N THR A 164 -0.73 -19.82 1.74
CA THR A 164 -0.71 -20.47 3.07
C THR A 164 -2.11 -20.92 3.51
N LEU A 165 -2.22 -22.11 4.11
CA LEU A 165 -3.49 -22.64 4.63
C LEU A 165 -4.07 -21.75 5.72
N PHE A 166 -5.38 -21.49 5.66
CA PHE A 166 -6.07 -20.68 6.66
C PHE A 166 -7.49 -21.21 6.91
N PRO A 167 -7.94 -21.34 8.18
CA PRO A 167 -9.28 -21.83 8.50
C PRO A 167 -10.38 -20.88 7.96
N ARG A 168 -11.29 -21.43 7.16
CA ARG A 168 -12.40 -20.70 6.54
C ARG A 168 -13.25 -19.96 7.57
N ALA A 169 -13.62 -20.65 8.65
CA ALA A 169 -14.46 -20.07 9.70
C ALA A 169 -13.82 -18.82 10.35
N ARG A 170 -12.49 -18.81 10.53
CA ARG A 170 -11.77 -17.64 11.09
C ARG A 170 -11.66 -16.50 10.07
N TYR A 171 -11.53 -16.83 8.79
CA TYR A 171 -11.53 -15.83 7.72
C TYR A 171 -12.90 -15.16 7.62
N GLU A 172 -13.98 -15.93 7.55
CA GLU A 172 -15.36 -15.42 7.46
C GLU A 172 -15.72 -14.58 8.69
N GLU A 173 -15.35 -15.03 9.89
CA GLU A 173 -15.48 -14.26 11.13
C GLU A 173 -14.77 -12.89 11.04
N ALA A 174 -13.54 -12.83 10.52
CA ALA A 174 -12.80 -11.57 10.36
C ALA A 174 -13.50 -10.61 9.39
N ILE A 175 -14.03 -11.13 8.28
CA ILE A 175 -14.79 -10.38 7.28
C ILE A 175 -16.07 -9.81 7.89
N GLU A 176 -16.84 -10.61 8.63
CA GLU A 176 -18.08 -10.19 9.28
C GLU A 176 -17.86 -9.10 10.34
N LEU A 177 -16.78 -9.20 11.11
CA LEU A 177 -16.45 -8.25 12.17
C LEU A 177 -16.09 -6.86 11.65
N GLN A 178 -15.61 -6.74 10.41
CA GLN A 178 -15.06 -5.49 9.90
C GLN A 178 -16.07 -4.34 9.94
N GLN A 179 -17.33 -4.57 9.62
CA GLN A 179 -18.36 -3.52 9.66
C GLN A 179 -18.66 -3.01 11.09
N ALA A 180 -18.50 -3.87 12.10
CA ALA A 180 -18.66 -3.48 13.50
C ALA A 180 -17.45 -2.66 13.96
N TYR A 181 -16.25 -3.03 13.52
CA TYR A 181 -15.03 -2.26 13.76
C TYR A 181 -15.04 -0.89 13.09
N CYS A 182 -15.49 -0.80 11.83
CA CYS A 182 -15.67 0.49 11.18
C CYS A 182 -16.58 1.41 12.01
N GLU A 183 -17.73 0.89 12.46
CA GLU A 183 -18.68 1.64 13.28
C GLU A 183 -18.11 2.04 14.65
N LEU A 184 -17.30 1.18 15.27
CA LEU A 184 -16.60 1.49 16.52
C LEU A 184 -15.68 2.70 16.33
N TYR A 185 -14.81 2.66 15.33
CA TYR A 185 -13.80 3.69 15.12
C TYR A 185 -14.38 5.02 14.64
N MET A 186 -15.49 5.01 13.88
CA MET A 186 -16.28 6.22 13.58
C MET A 186 -16.77 6.91 14.87
N ARG A 187 -17.30 6.12 15.82
CA ARG A 187 -17.84 6.66 17.08
C ARG A 187 -16.74 7.11 18.03
N VAL A 188 -15.64 6.37 18.10
CA VAL A 188 -14.44 6.78 18.85
C VAL A 188 -13.91 8.11 18.32
N ALA A 189 -13.74 8.25 17.00
CA ALA A 189 -13.29 9.48 16.38
C ALA A 189 -14.27 10.65 16.58
N SER A 190 -15.54 10.37 16.89
CA SER A 190 -16.60 11.35 17.16
C SER A 190 -16.75 11.72 18.63
N ASP A 191 -15.99 11.10 19.53
CA ASP A 191 -15.97 11.36 20.97
C ASP A 191 -14.60 11.92 21.39
N PRO A 192 -14.29 13.20 21.06
CA PRO A 192 -12.99 13.79 21.36
C PRO A 192 -12.73 13.86 22.86
N GLU A 193 -13.75 14.00 23.71
CA GLU A 193 -13.57 14.02 25.16
C GLU A 193 -13.01 12.69 25.67
N TRP A 194 -13.60 11.57 25.25
CA TRP A 194 -13.07 10.25 25.58
C TRP A 194 -11.69 10.02 24.97
N LEU A 195 -11.51 10.36 23.69
CA LEU A 195 -10.26 10.11 22.95
C LEU A 195 -9.07 10.85 23.58
N PHE A 196 -9.22 12.16 23.86
CA PHE A 196 -8.16 12.92 24.52
C PHE A 196 -8.00 12.54 25.99
N GLY A 197 -9.05 12.11 26.69
CA GLY A 197 -8.93 11.56 28.04
C GLY A 197 -8.05 10.31 28.09
N VAL A 198 -8.18 9.42 27.09
CA VAL A 198 -7.32 8.22 26.95
C VAL A 198 -5.88 8.58 26.59
N LEU A 199 -5.69 9.59 25.75
CA LEU A 199 -4.36 9.98 25.25
C LEU A 199 -3.63 10.99 26.14
N GLU A 200 -4.30 11.57 27.14
CA GLU A 200 -3.73 12.56 28.07
C GLU A 200 -2.35 12.18 28.63
N PRO A 201 -2.10 10.91 29.06
CA PRO A 201 -0.79 10.53 29.58
C PRO A 201 0.36 10.68 28.58
N LEU A 202 0.08 10.75 27.27
CA LEU A 202 1.06 10.90 26.21
C LEU A 202 1.50 12.36 26.00
N ARG A 203 0.72 13.36 26.42
CA ARG A 203 0.92 14.78 26.07
C ARG A 203 2.33 15.30 26.30
N ASN A 204 2.96 14.87 27.39
CA ASN A 204 4.29 15.31 27.81
C ASN A 204 5.42 14.34 27.43
N HIS A 205 5.09 13.20 26.84
CA HIS A 205 6.03 12.11 26.65
C HIS A 205 6.15 11.66 25.19
N ASP A 206 5.09 11.73 24.38
CA ASP A 206 5.10 11.35 22.96
C ASP A 206 5.04 12.58 22.04
N PRO A 207 6.18 13.00 21.43
CA PRO A 207 6.22 14.18 20.56
C PRO A 207 5.27 14.10 19.36
N PHE A 208 4.98 12.88 18.87
CA PHE A 208 4.09 12.70 17.73
C PHE A 208 2.63 12.94 18.13
N PHE A 209 2.20 12.40 19.27
CA PHE A 209 0.91 12.77 19.83
C PHE A 209 0.82 14.29 20.05
N THR A 210 1.81 14.89 20.70
CA THR A 210 1.79 16.33 21.03
C THR A 210 1.64 17.20 19.79
N VAL A 211 2.28 16.86 18.66
CA VAL A 211 2.15 17.65 17.44
C VAL A 211 0.78 17.49 16.79
N LEU A 212 0.21 16.28 16.78
CA LEU A 212 -1.14 16.02 16.26
C LEU A 212 -2.23 16.67 17.14
N GLU A 213 -2.05 16.67 18.46
CA GLU A 213 -2.92 17.39 19.39
C GLU A 213 -2.91 18.90 19.10
N LYS A 214 -1.74 19.49 18.90
CA LYS A 214 -1.62 20.90 18.50
C LYS A 214 -2.29 21.19 17.15
N VAL A 215 -2.20 20.28 16.19
CA VAL A 215 -2.96 20.39 14.93
C VAL A 215 -4.45 20.43 15.23
N TYR A 216 -4.96 19.49 16.03
CA TYR A 216 -6.36 19.45 16.42
C TYR A 216 -6.80 20.75 17.12
N ASP A 217 -6.00 21.29 18.04
CA ASP A 217 -6.32 22.56 18.71
C ASP A 217 -6.47 23.71 17.73
N ARG A 218 -5.60 23.78 16.70
CA ARG A 218 -5.68 24.80 15.64
C ARG A 218 -6.93 24.61 14.79
N VAL A 219 -7.28 23.37 14.44
CA VAL A 219 -8.49 23.03 13.69
C VAL A 219 -9.75 23.40 14.49
N LYS A 220 -9.78 23.05 15.79
CA LYS A 220 -10.87 23.37 16.70
C LYS A 220 -11.03 24.88 16.86
N ALA A 221 -9.94 25.62 17.05
CA ALA A 221 -9.95 27.08 17.18
C ALA A 221 -10.42 27.78 15.90
N ALA A 222 -10.07 27.24 14.72
CA ALA A 222 -10.56 27.75 13.43
C ALA A 222 -12.05 27.45 13.18
N GLY A 223 -12.65 26.54 13.96
CA GLY A 223 -14.02 26.04 13.81
C GLY A 223 -14.13 25.05 12.64
N ALA A 224 -14.53 23.81 12.91
CA ALA A 224 -14.62 22.77 11.89
C ALA A 224 -15.59 23.13 10.75
N VAL A 225 -15.21 22.77 9.52
CA VAL A 225 -15.85 23.21 8.26
C VAL A 225 -16.30 22.04 7.42
N GLN A 226 -15.64 20.91 7.64
CA GLN A 226 -15.85 19.67 6.92
C GLN A 226 -16.19 18.61 7.96
N ASN A 227 -17.47 18.24 8.01
CA ASN A 227 -17.97 17.22 8.93
C ASN A 227 -18.01 15.83 8.29
N VAL A 228 -17.90 15.75 6.96
CA VAL A 228 -17.78 14.49 6.23
C VAL A 228 -16.34 14.00 6.31
N VAL A 229 -16.19 12.78 6.80
CA VAL A 229 -14.94 12.06 6.93
C VAL A 229 -14.98 10.87 5.98
N CYS A 230 -13.86 10.65 5.31
CA CYS A 230 -13.60 9.46 4.51
C CYS A 230 -12.50 8.67 5.23
N GLU A 231 -12.51 7.35 5.23
CA GLU A 231 -11.44 6.58 5.89
C GLU A 231 -11.27 5.19 5.27
N VAL A 232 -10.01 4.75 5.18
CA VAL A 232 -9.63 3.37 4.90
C VAL A 232 -9.05 2.80 6.18
N LEU A 233 -9.75 1.84 6.77
CA LEU A 233 -9.36 1.14 7.98
C LEU A 233 -8.82 -0.24 7.62
N ARG A 234 -7.81 -0.75 8.32
CA ARG A 234 -7.35 -2.14 8.18
C ARG A 234 -7.17 -2.79 9.54
N ASN A 235 -7.98 -3.81 9.80
CA ASN A 235 -7.93 -4.57 11.04
C ASN A 235 -7.09 -5.84 10.85
N ASP A 236 -5.94 -5.89 11.49
CA ASP A 236 -4.99 -6.99 11.38
C ASP A 236 -5.24 -8.03 12.47
N TYR A 237 -5.29 -9.31 12.10
CA TYR A 237 -5.59 -10.43 12.97
C TYR A 237 -4.56 -11.56 12.84
N MET A 238 -4.33 -12.27 13.92
CA MET A 238 -3.69 -13.58 13.93
C MET A 238 -4.62 -14.60 14.58
N ILE A 239 -4.45 -15.86 14.20
CA ILE A 239 -5.11 -16.96 14.92
C ILE A 239 -4.39 -17.14 16.26
N HIS A 240 -5.16 -17.37 17.31
CA HIS A 240 -4.65 -17.74 18.62
C HIS A 240 -5.03 -19.17 18.94
N ARG A 241 -4.03 -20.03 19.12
CA ARG A 241 -4.20 -21.40 19.59
C ARG A 241 -2.98 -21.79 20.45
N PRO A 242 -3.02 -21.49 21.76
CA PRO A 242 -1.98 -21.93 22.69
C PRO A 242 -1.79 -23.45 22.67
N ALA A 243 -0.59 -23.90 23.04
CA ALA A 243 -0.29 -25.32 23.11
C ALA A 243 -1.27 -26.06 24.05
N GLY A 244 -1.84 -27.17 23.56
CA GLY A 244 -2.82 -27.97 24.30
C GLY A 244 -4.27 -27.50 24.18
N ILE A 245 -4.55 -26.39 23.50
CA ILE A 245 -5.91 -25.92 23.20
C ILE A 245 -6.28 -26.33 21.77
N GLN A 246 -7.44 -26.98 21.61
CA GLN A 246 -7.92 -27.42 20.29
C GLN A 246 -8.63 -26.31 19.51
N GLU A 247 -9.45 -25.52 20.19
CA GLU A 247 -10.17 -24.42 19.55
C GLU A 247 -9.23 -23.27 19.24
N SER A 248 -9.38 -22.68 18.05
CA SER A 248 -8.63 -21.50 17.65
C SER A 248 -9.53 -20.27 17.70
N GLU A 249 -9.00 -19.16 18.19
CA GLU A 249 -9.71 -17.88 18.24
C GLU A 249 -9.06 -16.89 17.27
N LEU A 250 -9.85 -15.94 16.75
CA LEU A 250 -9.31 -14.81 16.02
C LEU A 250 -8.92 -13.71 17.02
N LYS A 251 -7.66 -13.25 16.99
CA LYS A 251 -7.19 -12.15 17.85
C LYS A 251 -6.65 -11.00 17.03
N GLN A 252 -7.09 -9.79 17.37
CA GLN A 252 -6.63 -8.56 16.75
C GLN A 252 -5.18 -8.27 17.15
N VAL A 253 -4.34 -8.01 16.15
CA VAL A 253 -2.98 -7.50 16.28
C VAL A 253 -3.02 -5.99 16.49
N GLU A 254 -3.67 -5.26 15.59
CA GLU A 254 -3.82 -3.81 15.61
C GLU A 254 -4.94 -3.33 14.67
N MET A 255 -5.44 -2.12 14.91
CA MET A 255 -6.25 -1.38 13.94
C MET A 255 -5.39 -0.29 13.30
N ASN A 256 -5.33 -0.30 11.98
CA ASN A 256 -4.70 0.77 11.20
C ASN A 256 -5.80 1.73 10.74
N THR A 257 -5.69 3.00 11.11
CA THR A 257 -6.67 4.02 10.71
C THR A 257 -6.12 5.07 9.76
N PHE A 258 -4.79 5.13 9.59
CA PHE A 258 -4.11 6.13 8.78
C PHE A 258 -3.14 5.46 7.80
N SER A 259 -3.13 5.92 6.55
CA SER A 259 -2.20 5.46 5.50
C SER A 259 -2.09 3.93 5.37
N CYS A 260 -3.23 3.21 5.44
CA CYS A 260 -3.27 1.76 5.28
C CYS A 260 -2.64 1.31 3.95
N ALA A 261 -1.50 0.59 4.04
CA ALA A 261 -0.75 0.10 2.89
C ALA A 261 -1.05 -1.37 2.54
N GLY A 262 -0.57 -1.82 1.39
CA GLY A 262 -0.58 -3.23 0.96
C GLY A 262 -1.84 -3.66 0.22
N ALA A 263 -2.81 -2.77 0.06
CA ALA A 263 -4.07 -3.02 -0.64
C ALA A 263 -3.85 -3.54 -2.08
N ALA A 264 -3.06 -2.81 -2.88
CA ALA A 264 -2.83 -3.16 -4.28
C ALA A 264 -1.79 -4.27 -4.44
N HIS A 265 -0.90 -4.46 -3.46
CA HIS A 265 0.00 -5.62 -3.43
C HIS A 265 -0.78 -6.92 -3.19
N ALA A 266 -1.65 -6.95 -2.18
CA ALA A 266 -2.46 -8.12 -1.87
C ALA A 266 -3.39 -8.52 -3.03
N GLU A 267 -3.98 -7.54 -3.72
CA GLU A 267 -4.81 -7.79 -4.90
C GLU A 267 -4.02 -8.45 -6.06
N ARG A 268 -2.78 -7.99 -6.28
CA ARG A 268 -1.88 -8.60 -7.27
C ARG A 268 -1.45 -10.00 -6.90
N ILE A 269 -1.11 -10.24 -5.62
CA ILE A 269 -0.67 -11.56 -5.16
C ILE A 269 -1.80 -12.58 -5.28
N VAL A 270 -3.04 -12.23 -4.93
CA VAL A 270 -4.15 -13.16 -5.14
C VAL A 270 -4.45 -13.41 -6.62
N SER A 271 -4.32 -12.38 -7.46
CA SER A 271 -4.48 -12.50 -8.92
C SER A 271 -3.43 -13.44 -9.52
N MET A 272 -2.18 -13.32 -9.05
CA MET A 272 -1.08 -14.22 -9.38
C MET A 272 -1.39 -15.65 -8.96
N HIS A 273 -1.78 -15.87 -7.70
CA HIS A 273 -2.10 -17.22 -7.20
C HIS A 273 -3.30 -17.85 -7.91
N HIS A 274 -4.31 -17.08 -8.27
CA HIS A 274 -5.39 -17.55 -9.14
C HIS A 274 -4.89 -17.94 -10.54
N HIS A 275 -3.95 -17.18 -11.13
CA HIS A 275 -3.35 -17.53 -12.41
C HIS A 275 -2.55 -18.83 -12.33
N LEU A 276 -1.63 -18.94 -11.37
CA LEU A 276 -0.81 -20.14 -11.17
C LEU A 276 -1.67 -21.36 -10.86
N ALA A 277 -2.73 -21.21 -10.06
CA ALA A 277 -3.68 -22.29 -9.78
C ALA A 277 -4.40 -22.77 -11.05
N ARG A 278 -4.82 -21.85 -11.94
CA ARG A 278 -5.46 -22.22 -13.22
C ARG A 278 -4.52 -22.99 -14.13
N VAL A 279 -3.25 -22.57 -14.23
CA VAL A 279 -2.24 -23.25 -15.06
C VAL A 279 -1.96 -24.64 -14.50
N ARG A 280 -1.73 -24.75 -13.19
CA ARG A 280 -1.45 -26.02 -12.51
C ARG A 280 -2.61 -27.01 -12.58
N ASP A 281 -3.84 -26.53 -12.38
CA ASP A 281 -5.03 -27.37 -12.30
C ASP A 281 -5.63 -27.64 -13.70
N PHE A 282 -5.01 -27.15 -14.78
CA PHE A 282 -5.49 -27.36 -16.15
C PHE A 282 -5.47 -28.86 -16.53
N GLY A 283 -6.62 -29.40 -16.89
CA GLY A 283 -6.76 -30.82 -17.28
C GLY A 283 -6.78 -31.80 -16.10
N SER A 284 -6.83 -31.31 -14.86
CA SER A 284 -7.00 -32.13 -13.65
C SER A 284 -8.48 -32.32 -13.31
N ASP A 285 -8.86 -33.54 -12.92
CA ASP A 285 -10.21 -33.87 -12.43
C ASP A 285 -10.47 -33.44 -10.96
N ALA A 286 -9.45 -32.95 -10.25
CA ALA A 286 -9.58 -32.46 -8.88
C ALA A 286 -10.33 -31.12 -8.80
N THR A 287 -11.01 -30.86 -7.68
CA THR A 287 -11.65 -29.56 -7.40
C THR A 287 -10.65 -28.41 -7.61
N PRO A 288 -11.00 -27.39 -8.40
CA PRO A 288 -10.08 -26.29 -8.69
C PRO A 288 -9.68 -25.57 -7.41
N THR A 289 -8.38 -25.46 -7.15
CA THR A 289 -7.87 -24.75 -5.96
C THR A 289 -8.35 -23.29 -5.94
N SER A 290 -8.66 -22.73 -7.11
CA SER A 290 -9.21 -21.39 -7.28
C SER A 290 -10.52 -21.14 -6.54
N THR A 291 -11.31 -22.16 -6.18
CA THR A 291 -12.55 -21.96 -5.40
C THR A 291 -12.28 -21.72 -3.92
N SER A 292 -11.12 -22.14 -3.42
CA SER A 292 -10.69 -21.96 -2.03
C SER A 292 -9.80 -20.73 -1.84
N LEU A 293 -9.38 -20.07 -2.93
CA LEU A 293 -8.72 -18.76 -2.89
C LEU A 293 -9.81 -17.66 -2.88
N PRO A 294 -9.91 -16.84 -1.81
CA PRO A 294 -10.90 -15.79 -1.77
C PRO A 294 -10.55 -14.68 -2.76
N ARG A 295 -11.57 -14.03 -3.32
CA ARG A 295 -11.37 -12.86 -4.18
C ARG A 295 -10.94 -11.65 -3.35
N ASN A 296 -10.31 -10.69 -4.02
CA ASN A 296 -9.89 -9.43 -3.44
C ASN A 296 -10.08 -8.31 -4.47
N ASP A 297 -10.66 -7.19 -4.05
CA ASP A 297 -11.00 -6.05 -4.93
C ASP A 297 -10.63 -4.71 -4.25
N ASN A 298 -9.56 -4.75 -3.45
CA ASN A 298 -9.09 -3.67 -2.60
C ASN A 298 -8.98 -2.33 -3.32
N VAL A 299 -8.33 -2.31 -4.50
CA VAL A 299 -8.08 -1.08 -5.26
C VAL A 299 -9.39 -0.47 -5.71
N ASN A 300 -10.28 -1.27 -6.29
CA ASN A 300 -11.57 -0.80 -6.77
C ASN A 300 -12.47 -0.31 -5.62
N SER A 301 -12.45 -0.97 -4.46
CA SER A 301 -13.19 -0.51 -3.27
C SER A 301 -12.68 0.86 -2.77
N ILE A 302 -11.35 1.05 -2.69
CA ILE A 302 -10.77 2.35 -2.30
C ILE A 302 -11.10 3.42 -3.34
N VAL A 303 -10.98 3.12 -4.64
CA VAL A 303 -11.34 4.03 -5.74
C VAL A 303 -12.83 4.41 -5.66
N THR A 304 -13.72 3.45 -5.46
CA THR A 304 -15.17 3.68 -5.33
C THR A 304 -15.49 4.60 -4.17
N MET A 305 -14.85 4.40 -3.01
CA MET A 305 -14.98 5.29 -1.86
C MET A 305 -14.48 6.71 -2.18
N LEU A 306 -13.28 6.85 -2.76
CA LEU A 306 -12.72 8.16 -3.12
C LEU A 306 -13.59 8.91 -4.14
N ARG A 307 -14.13 8.20 -5.14
CA ARG A 307 -15.11 8.75 -6.11
C ARG A 307 -16.39 9.23 -5.43
N THR A 308 -16.88 8.47 -4.47
CA THR A 308 -18.08 8.80 -3.70
C THR A 308 -17.84 10.03 -2.83
N ALA A 309 -16.71 10.10 -2.12
CA ALA A 309 -16.31 11.27 -1.35
C ALA A 309 -16.16 12.52 -2.23
N HIS A 310 -15.49 12.39 -3.39
CA HIS A 310 -15.37 13.46 -4.38
C HIS A 310 -16.73 13.98 -4.83
N SER A 311 -17.68 13.09 -5.11
CA SER A 311 -19.04 13.45 -5.53
C SER A 311 -19.83 14.14 -4.42
N ILE A 312 -19.72 13.66 -3.18
CA ILE A 312 -20.33 14.30 -2.00
C ILE A 312 -19.78 15.72 -1.85
N TYR A 313 -18.46 15.90 -1.90
CA TYR A 313 -17.84 17.22 -1.86
C TYR A 313 -18.33 18.12 -3.00
N ALA A 314 -18.37 17.61 -4.23
CA ALA A 314 -18.80 18.38 -5.40
C ALA A 314 -20.26 18.85 -5.31
N SER A 315 -21.15 18.00 -4.76
CA SER A 315 -22.56 18.33 -4.58
C SER A 315 -22.81 19.39 -3.49
N THR A 316 -22.00 19.37 -2.43
CA THR A 316 -22.11 20.29 -1.29
C THR A 316 -21.36 21.61 -1.52
N ASN A 317 -20.39 21.61 -2.45
CA ASN A 317 -19.54 22.76 -2.78
C ASN A 317 -19.60 23.05 -4.30
N PRO A 318 -20.77 23.47 -4.82
CA PRO A 318 -20.93 23.76 -6.25
C PRO A 318 -20.04 24.95 -6.64
N SER A 319 -19.20 24.74 -7.64
CA SER A 319 -18.20 25.71 -8.11
C SER A 319 -17.85 25.36 -9.56
N PRO A 320 -17.62 26.36 -10.43
CA PRO A 320 -17.20 26.12 -11.82
C PRO A 320 -15.74 25.66 -11.92
N ARG A 321 -14.96 25.75 -10.83
CA ARG A 321 -13.59 25.23 -10.82
C ARG A 321 -13.61 23.71 -10.88
N GLN A 322 -12.73 23.15 -11.72
CA GLN A 322 -12.51 21.72 -11.78
C GLN A 322 -11.95 21.24 -10.43
N LYS A 323 -12.46 20.09 -9.98
CA LYS A 323 -12.09 19.50 -8.71
C LYS A 323 -11.08 18.38 -8.90
N CYS A 324 -10.23 18.17 -7.90
CA CYS A 324 -9.25 17.09 -7.90
C CYS A 324 -9.18 16.37 -6.54
N ILE A 325 -8.58 15.18 -6.57
CA ILE A 325 -8.18 14.41 -5.38
C ILE A 325 -6.67 14.52 -5.25
N LEU A 326 -6.18 14.78 -4.04
CA LEU A 326 -4.75 14.73 -3.75
C LEU A 326 -4.43 13.47 -2.96
N ILE A 327 -3.42 12.73 -3.40
CA ILE A 327 -2.80 11.65 -2.63
C ILE A 327 -1.48 12.19 -2.09
N THR A 328 -1.41 12.49 -0.79
CA THR A 328 -0.16 12.95 -0.19
C THR A 328 0.77 11.76 0.00
N VAL A 329 2.05 11.87 -0.32
CA VAL A 329 3.01 10.76 -0.17
C VAL A 329 4.25 11.19 0.57
N GLN A 330 4.93 10.25 1.23
CA GLN A 330 6.20 10.55 1.90
C GLN A 330 7.29 10.95 0.89
N PRO A 331 8.31 11.71 1.33
CA PRO A 331 9.57 11.84 0.59
C PRO A 331 10.22 10.49 0.33
N PHE A 332 11.00 10.39 -0.76
CA PHE A 332 11.69 9.16 -1.15
C PHE A 332 10.75 7.94 -1.23
N ASN A 333 9.53 8.15 -1.74
CA ASN A 333 8.50 7.13 -1.75
C ASN A 333 8.91 5.90 -2.57
N PHE A 334 9.18 4.80 -1.85
CA PHE A 334 9.57 3.53 -2.44
C PHE A 334 8.38 2.63 -2.82
N ASN A 335 7.24 2.78 -2.13
CA ASN A 335 6.09 1.86 -2.24
C ASN A 335 5.06 2.29 -3.31
N VAL A 336 5.55 2.82 -4.42
CA VAL A 336 4.70 3.45 -5.46
C VAL A 336 3.70 2.47 -6.08
N ALA A 337 4.01 1.18 -6.13
CA ALA A 337 3.17 0.12 -6.69
C ALA A 337 1.88 -0.12 -5.90
N ASP A 338 1.84 0.27 -4.63
CA ASP A 338 0.65 0.19 -3.79
C ASP A 338 -0.31 1.38 -3.98
N GLU A 339 0.19 2.47 -4.56
CA GLU A 339 -0.50 3.76 -4.59
C GLU A 339 -0.86 4.21 -6.01
N ARG A 340 0.03 3.98 -7.00
CA ARG A 340 -0.22 4.33 -8.41
C ARG A 340 -1.49 3.67 -8.96
N PRO A 341 -1.83 2.41 -8.65
CA PRO A 341 -3.05 1.80 -9.19
C PRO A 341 -4.32 2.57 -8.82
N ILE A 342 -4.38 3.12 -7.61
CA ILE A 342 -5.52 3.93 -7.15
C ILE A 342 -5.59 5.24 -7.94
N GLU A 343 -4.47 5.93 -8.10
CA GLU A 343 -4.38 7.17 -8.89
C GLU A 343 -4.76 6.95 -10.36
N LEU A 344 -4.22 5.90 -10.99
CA LEU A 344 -4.48 5.58 -12.39
C LEU A 344 -5.97 5.24 -12.61
N ALA A 345 -6.56 4.42 -11.73
CA ALA A 345 -7.97 4.07 -11.82
C ALA A 345 -8.91 5.29 -11.63
N LEU A 346 -8.49 6.31 -10.87
CA LEU A 346 -9.23 7.58 -10.77
C LEU A 346 -9.15 8.40 -12.06
N TRP A 347 -7.98 8.43 -12.72
CA TRP A 347 -7.83 9.06 -14.04
C TRP A 347 -8.61 8.34 -15.13
N ASP A 348 -8.63 7.01 -15.13
CA ASP A 348 -9.45 6.21 -16.05
C ASP A 348 -10.96 6.49 -15.86
N ALA A 349 -11.35 6.96 -14.66
CA ALA A 349 -12.69 7.43 -14.33
C ALA A 349 -12.90 8.94 -14.56
N GLU A 350 -11.97 9.62 -15.24
CA GLU A 350 -11.98 11.06 -15.54
C GLU A 350 -12.04 11.97 -14.29
N ILE A 351 -11.52 11.50 -13.15
CA ILE A 351 -11.35 12.30 -11.93
C ILE A 351 -9.89 12.71 -11.79
N PRO A 352 -9.55 14.01 -11.87
CA PRO A 352 -8.18 14.46 -11.69
C PRO A 352 -7.63 14.03 -10.32
N CYS A 353 -6.59 13.22 -10.31
CA CYS A 353 -5.95 12.73 -9.11
C CYS A 353 -4.43 12.94 -9.18
N TYR A 354 -3.86 13.58 -8.16
CA TYR A 354 -2.43 13.88 -8.16
C TYR A 354 -1.77 13.34 -6.91
N ARG A 355 -0.73 12.53 -7.10
CA ARG A 355 0.23 12.22 -6.04
C ARG A 355 1.20 13.36 -5.84
N VAL A 356 1.31 13.85 -4.60
CA VAL A 356 2.17 14.98 -4.25
C VAL A 356 2.96 14.65 -3.01
N GLU A 357 4.28 14.86 -3.05
CA GLU A 357 5.15 14.65 -1.91
C GLU A 357 4.84 15.66 -0.79
N TRP A 358 4.73 15.15 0.44
CA TRP A 358 4.41 15.91 1.66
C TRP A 358 5.25 17.19 1.78
N SER A 359 6.56 17.06 1.61
CA SER A 359 7.54 18.14 1.73
C SER A 359 7.34 19.28 0.70
N THR A 360 6.69 19.00 -0.43
CA THR A 360 6.51 19.97 -1.53
C THR A 360 5.10 20.52 -1.63
N LEU A 361 4.15 19.93 -0.88
CA LEU A 361 2.73 20.18 -1.06
C LEU A 361 2.34 21.59 -0.61
N MET A 362 2.97 22.12 0.44
CA MET A 362 2.71 23.48 0.92
C MET A 362 2.92 24.51 -0.20
N ALA A 363 4.04 24.43 -0.91
CA ALA A 363 4.36 25.33 -2.04
C ALA A 363 3.44 25.18 -3.26
N ARG A 364 2.64 24.11 -3.33
CA ARG A 364 1.73 23.80 -4.44
C ARG A 364 0.27 24.05 -4.12
N THR A 365 -0.02 24.52 -2.91
CA THR A 365 -1.39 24.75 -2.47
C THR A 365 -1.60 26.17 -2.02
N THR A 366 -2.80 26.69 -2.28
CA THR A 366 -3.23 28.01 -1.79
C THR A 366 -4.55 27.85 -1.05
N PHE A 367 -4.75 28.69 -0.03
CA PHE A 367 -5.90 28.59 0.87
C PHE A 367 -6.76 29.85 0.75
N ALA A 368 -8.00 29.68 0.30
CA ALA A 368 -8.93 30.79 0.11
C ALA A 368 -9.60 31.22 1.44
N PRO A 369 -10.15 32.45 1.53
CA PRO A 369 -10.84 32.92 2.74
C PRO A 369 -12.06 32.06 3.15
N ASP A 370 -12.72 31.43 2.17
CA ASP A 370 -13.83 30.50 2.42
C ASP A 370 -13.35 29.09 2.78
N ARG A 371 -12.04 28.90 2.98
CA ARG A 371 -11.36 27.64 3.32
C ARG A 371 -11.37 26.61 2.21
N THR A 372 -11.60 27.05 0.97
CA THR A 372 -11.33 26.23 -0.21
C THR A 372 -9.83 26.07 -0.39
N LEU A 373 -9.39 24.82 -0.56
CA LEU A 373 -8.00 24.51 -0.86
C LEU A 373 -7.84 24.40 -2.38
N PHE A 374 -6.91 25.16 -2.93
CA PHE A 374 -6.54 25.09 -4.34
C PHE A 374 -5.19 24.40 -4.49
N PHE A 375 -5.03 23.66 -5.57
CA PHE A 375 -3.81 22.96 -5.94
C PHE A 375 -3.34 23.43 -7.31
N SER A 376 -2.05 23.76 -7.42
CA SER A 376 -1.38 24.07 -8.68
C SER A 376 -0.73 22.80 -9.24
N PRO A 377 -1.35 22.15 -10.26
CA PRO A 377 -0.77 20.97 -10.88
C PRO A 377 0.55 21.30 -11.58
N PRO A 378 1.44 20.31 -11.78
CA PRO A 378 2.70 20.53 -12.51
C PRO A 378 2.49 20.90 -13.98
N PHE A 379 1.31 20.58 -14.53
CA PHE A 379 0.93 20.90 -15.90
C PHE A 379 -0.43 21.61 -15.88
N GLY A 380 -0.56 22.69 -16.66
CA GLY A 380 -1.77 23.49 -16.77
C GLY A 380 -1.61 24.91 -16.21
N ASP A 381 -2.45 25.82 -16.71
CA ASP A 381 -2.37 27.26 -16.39
C ASP A 381 -3.38 27.68 -15.30
N HIS A 382 -4.05 26.74 -14.65
CA HIS A 382 -5.09 27.02 -13.66
C HIS A 382 -5.00 26.10 -12.44
N GLU A 383 -5.41 26.65 -11.30
CA GLU A 383 -5.54 25.89 -10.06
C GLU A 383 -6.79 25.00 -10.08
N LEU A 384 -6.68 23.84 -9.42
CA LEU A 384 -7.77 22.90 -9.21
C LEU A 384 -8.27 23.01 -7.76
N GLU A 385 -9.58 22.88 -7.56
CA GLU A 385 -10.18 22.82 -6.23
C GLU A 385 -9.98 21.42 -5.63
N VAL A 386 -9.38 21.34 -4.45
CA VAL A 386 -9.15 20.05 -3.79
C VAL A 386 -10.42 19.61 -3.09
N SER A 387 -10.93 18.45 -3.50
CA SER A 387 -12.16 17.86 -2.97
C SER A 387 -11.89 16.82 -1.89
N VAL A 388 -10.85 16.02 -2.05
CA VAL A 388 -10.46 14.93 -1.15
C VAL A 388 -8.95 14.91 -1.00
N ILE A 389 -8.48 14.68 0.23
CA ILE A 389 -7.07 14.49 0.58
C ILE A 389 -6.93 13.07 1.12
N TYR A 390 -6.27 12.19 0.36
CA TYR A 390 -5.97 10.83 0.76
C TYR A 390 -4.53 10.72 1.25
N TYR A 391 -4.36 10.46 2.54
CA TYR A 391 -3.03 10.49 3.16
C TYR A 391 -2.28 9.17 2.94
N ARG A 392 -1.11 9.28 2.32
CA ARG A 392 -0.04 8.26 2.26
C ARG A 392 1.30 8.82 2.77
N GLY A 393 1.22 9.90 3.54
CA GLY A 393 2.28 10.58 4.29
C GLY A 393 1.67 11.45 5.38
N GLY A 394 2.47 11.92 6.32
CA GLY A 394 2.03 12.67 7.52
C GLY A 394 1.77 11.79 8.75
N TYR A 395 2.39 10.61 8.83
CA TYR A 395 2.20 9.64 9.92
C TYR A 395 3.47 9.35 10.74
N VAL A 396 4.55 10.08 10.49
CA VAL A 396 5.77 10.03 11.30
C VAL A 396 6.15 11.42 11.79
N ILE A 397 6.88 11.53 12.90
CA ILE A 397 7.18 12.82 13.55
C ILE A 397 8.11 13.69 12.70
N GLU A 398 8.97 13.06 11.91
CA GLU A 398 9.96 13.71 11.06
C GLU A 398 9.28 14.57 9.97
N GLU A 399 8.04 14.25 9.60
CA GLU A 399 7.23 15.02 8.65
C GLU A 399 6.65 16.31 9.24
N TYR A 400 6.81 16.55 10.55
CA TYR A 400 6.26 17.70 11.27
C TYR A 400 7.33 18.70 11.69
N ASN A 401 8.17 19.09 10.73
CA ASN A 401 8.89 20.36 10.82
C ASN A 401 7.87 21.55 10.80
N PRO A 402 8.28 22.81 11.02
CA PRO A 402 7.32 23.93 11.06
C PRO A 402 6.40 24.01 9.84
N GLU A 403 6.93 23.78 8.64
CA GLU A 403 6.15 23.79 7.40
C GLU A 403 5.19 22.58 7.31
N GLY A 404 5.62 21.39 7.73
CA GLY A 404 4.79 20.19 7.77
C GLY A 404 3.66 20.28 8.79
N PHE A 405 3.90 20.92 9.93
CA PHE A 405 2.86 21.26 10.90
C PHE A 405 1.83 22.21 10.27
N ASP A 406 2.28 23.33 9.68
CA ASP A 406 1.40 24.30 9.04
C ASP A 406 0.64 23.67 7.87
N LEU A 407 1.28 22.78 7.11
CA LEU A 407 0.67 22.03 6.02
C LEU A 407 -0.47 21.18 6.57
N ARG A 408 -0.21 20.36 7.60
CA ARG A 408 -1.26 19.53 8.21
C ARG A 408 -2.43 20.39 8.71
N VAL A 409 -2.16 21.53 9.35
CA VAL A 409 -3.20 22.47 9.79
C VAL A 409 -4.00 23.00 8.60
N GLN A 410 -3.35 23.43 7.51
CA GLN A 410 -4.01 23.92 6.30
C GLN A 410 -4.91 22.84 5.68
N LEU A 411 -4.41 21.62 5.55
CA LEU A 411 -5.16 20.49 5.00
C LEU A 411 -6.39 20.20 5.86
N GLU A 412 -6.23 20.06 7.17
CA GLU A 412 -7.33 19.75 8.11
C GLU A 412 -8.38 20.87 8.20
N THR A 413 -7.96 22.13 8.18
CA THR A 413 -8.87 23.29 8.24
C THR A 413 -9.60 23.58 6.92
N SER A 414 -9.17 22.95 5.82
CA SER A 414 -9.82 23.09 4.52
C SER A 414 -11.20 22.42 4.45
N ARG A 415 -12.00 22.86 3.48
CA ARG A 415 -13.25 22.22 3.09
C ARG A 415 -13.05 20.83 2.50
N ALA A 416 -11.86 20.48 2.00
CA ALA A 416 -11.64 19.16 1.41
C ALA A 416 -11.95 18.05 2.42
N ILE A 417 -12.52 16.94 1.95
CA ILE A 417 -12.74 15.73 2.77
C ILE A 417 -11.40 15.08 3.04
N LYS A 418 -11.09 14.80 4.30
CA LYS A 418 -9.85 14.13 4.69
C LYS A 418 -10.05 12.62 4.72
N CYS A 419 -9.02 11.88 4.32
CA CYS A 419 -8.97 10.42 4.37
C CYS A 419 -7.68 9.93 5.03
N PRO A 420 -7.67 9.74 6.37
CA PRO A 420 -8.68 10.17 7.35
C PRO A 420 -8.43 11.59 7.91
N ASP A 421 -9.34 12.13 8.72
CA ASP A 421 -9.10 13.37 9.47
C ASP A 421 -8.22 13.17 10.73
N ILE A 422 -7.90 14.27 11.42
CA ILE A 422 -7.02 14.24 12.60
C ILE A 422 -7.54 13.38 13.76
N LEU A 423 -8.86 13.31 13.98
CA LEU A 423 -9.41 12.54 15.11
C LEU A 423 -9.46 11.04 14.79
N THR A 424 -9.74 10.69 13.54
CA THR A 424 -9.59 9.30 13.08
C THR A 424 -8.13 8.87 13.03
N HIS A 425 -7.19 9.77 12.73
CA HIS A 425 -5.76 9.47 12.85
C HIS A 425 -5.38 9.12 14.30
N LEU A 426 -5.78 9.95 15.26
CA LEU A 426 -5.52 9.72 16.68
C LEU A 426 -6.20 8.47 17.23
N SER A 427 -7.35 8.06 16.70
CA SER A 427 -8.04 6.85 17.14
C SER A 427 -7.27 5.56 16.84
N GLY A 428 -6.34 5.56 15.87
CA GLY A 428 -5.49 4.42 15.53
C GLY A 428 -4.34 4.15 16.51
N PHE A 429 -4.16 4.98 17.54
CA PHE A 429 -3.09 4.83 18.50
C PHE A 429 -3.22 3.52 19.28
N LYS A 430 -2.10 2.85 19.57
CA LYS A 430 -2.08 1.60 20.33
C LYS A 430 -2.62 1.80 21.75
N THR A 431 -2.41 2.98 22.34
CA THR A 431 -3.04 3.39 23.60
C THR A 431 -4.57 3.37 23.51
N VAL A 432 -5.18 3.77 22.39
CA VAL A 432 -6.64 3.71 22.18
C VAL A 432 -7.11 2.27 22.06
N GLN A 433 -6.37 1.43 21.33
CA GLN A 433 -6.66 0.00 21.26
C GLN A 433 -6.66 -0.65 22.66
N ALA A 434 -5.68 -0.32 23.50
CA ALA A 434 -5.62 -0.82 24.87
C ALA A 434 -6.79 -0.31 25.73
N ALA A 435 -7.15 0.96 25.62
CA ALA A 435 -8.31 1.51 26.32
C ALA A 435 -9.64 0.87 25.87
N LEU A 436 -9.79 0.53 24.59
CA LEU A 436 -10.96 -0.19 24.07
C LEU A 436 -11.02 -1.65 24.57
N ALA A 437 -9.89 -2.25 24.92
CA ALA A 437 -9.83 -3.61 25.45
C ALA A 437 -10.32 -3.70 26.91
N GLU A 438 -10.43 -2.57 27.62
CA GLU A 438 -10.92 -2.54 29.00
C GLU A 438 -12.40 -2.92 29.10
N PRO A 439 -12.83 -3.55 30.22
CA PRO A 439 -14.22 -3.91 30.43
C PRO A 439 -15.17 -2.72 30.32
N GLY A 440 -16.20 -2.83 29.46
CA GLY A 440 -17.23 -1.79 29.28
C GLY A 440 -16.85 -0.68 28.30
N ALA A 441 -15.60 -0.62 27.83
CA ALA A 441 -15.16 0.45 26.93
C ALA A 441 -15.83 0.37 25.55
N VAL A 442 -15.95 -0.82 24.97
CA VAL A 442 -16.61 -1.01 23.67
C VAL A 442 -18.12 -0.73 23.75
N GLU A 443 -18.77 -1.08 24.86
CA GLU A 443 -20.20 -0.85 25.08
C GLU A 443 -20.58 0.62 25.15
N ARG A 444 -19.63 1.51 25.44
CA ARG A 444 -19.83 2.95 25.29
C ARG A 444 -20.21 3.31 23.85
N PHE A 445 -19.67 2.58 22.88
CA PHE A 445 -19.77 2.92 21.45
C PHE A 445 -20.65 1.96 20.66
N LEU A 446 -20.81 0.72 21.08
CA LEU A 446 -21.56 -0.29 20.33
C LEU A 446 -22.64 -0.97 21.16
N PRO A 447 -23.74 -1.43 20.54
CA PRO A 447 -24.69 -2.33 21.18
C PRO A 447 -24.01 -3.62 21.69
N ALA A 448 -24.55 -4.18 22.76
CA ALA A 448 -23.97 -5.33 23.47
C ALA A 448 -23.59 -6.51 22.55
N GLU A 449 -24.43 -6.84 21.56
CA GLU A 449 -24.17 -7.95 20.63
C GLU A 449 -22.88 -7.74 19.79
N LYS A 450 -22.68 -6.52 19.26
CA LYS A 450 -21.47 -6.19 18.50
C LYS A 450 -20.26 -6.04 19.43
N ALA A 451 -20.47 -5.44 20.60
CA ALA A 451 -19.42 -5.23 21.59
C ALA A 451 -18.84 -6.55 22.10
N GLU A 452 -19.68 -7.56 22.35
CA GLU A 452 -19.22 -8.90 22.75
C GLU A 452 -18.32 -9.54 21.69
N LYS A 453 -18.75 -9.52 20.42
CA LYS A 453 -17.98 -10.07 19.29
C LYS A 453 -16.61 -9.39 19.16
N ILE A 454 -16.55 -8.07 19.27
CA ILE A 454 -15.29 -7.32 19.21
C ILE A 454 -14.38 -7.64 20.41
N ARG A 455 -14.91 -7.61 21.64
CA ARG A 455 -14.10 -7.88 22.85
C ARG A 455 -13.42 -9.24 22.82
N ARG A 456 -14.08 -10.26 22.27
CA ARG A 456 -13.51 -11.60 22.11
C ARG A 456 -12.24 -11.62 21.26
N THR A 457 -12.05 -10.63 20.38
CA THR A 457 -10.85 -10.53 19.56
C THR A 457 -9.67 -9.84 20.24
N PHE A 458 -9.86 -9.17 21.38
CA PHE A 458 -8.74 -8.51 22.05
C PHE A 458 -7.86 -9.50 22.81
N MET A 459 -6.55 -9.28 22.76
CA MET A 459 -5.62 -9.85 23.71
C MET A 459 -5.53 -8.97 24.95
N PRO A 460 -5.18 -9.53 26.12
CA PRO A 460 -4.84 -8.73 27.29
C PRO A 460 -3.74 -7.73 26.94
N MET A 461 -3.98 -6.45 27.20
CA MET A 461 -3.04 -5.38 26.95
C MET A 461 -3.28 -4.20 27.89
N GLN A 462 -2.22 -3.47 28.22
CA GLN A 462 -2.29 -2.38 29.19
C GLN A 462 -1.25 -1.30 28.88
N VAL A 463 -1.61 -0.03 29.07
CA VAL A 463 -0.66 1.10 29.02
C VAL A 463 0.27 1.05 30.22
N LEU A 464 1.58 1.25 30.02
CA LEU A 464 2.57 1.29 31.12
C LEU A 464 2.59 2.63 31.86
N ASP A 465 1.42 3.11 32.30
CA ASP A 465 1.28 4.32 33.11
C ASP A 465 1.42 4.05 34.63
N ALA A 466 1.11 5.06 35.44
CA ALA A 466 1.16 4.98 36.90
C ALA A 466 -0.16 4.49 37.54
N SER A 467 -1.15 4.06 36.74
CA SER A 467 -2.39 3.47 37.28
C SER A 467 -2.10 2.11 37.93
N PRO A 468 -2.99 1.58 38.80
CA PRO A 468 -2.80 0.25 39.38
C PRO A 468 -2.61 -0.86 38.33
N ALA A 469 -3.33 -0.79 37.21
CA ALA A 469 -3.19 -1.72 36.10
C ALA A 469 -1.88 -1.51 35.34
N GLY A 470 -1.50 -0.26 35.08
CA GLY A 470 -0.21 0.09 34.48
C GLY A 470 0.97 -0.41 35.31
N LEU A 471 0.96 -0.19 36.63
CA LEU A 471 1.97 -0.72 37.55
C LEU A 471 2.04 -2.25 37.55
N ALA A 472 0.92 -2.95 37.35
CA ALA A 472 0.92 -4.40 37.19
C ALA A 472 1.60 -4.81 35.88
N ALA A 473 1.26 -4.15 34.78
CA ALA A 473 1.91 -4.38 33.50
C ALA A 473 3.41 -4.04 33.54
N ARG A 474 3.83 -3.01 34.26
CA ARG A 474 5.26 -2.70 34.47
C ARG A 474 6.00 -3.85 35.15
N ARG A 475 5.38 -4.51 36.13
CA ARG A 475 5.96 -5.71 36.78
C ARG A 475 6.10 -6.86 35.79
N ASP A 476 5.08 -7.12 34.97
CA ASP A 476 5.13 -8.18 33.96
C ASP A 476 6.16 -7.87 32.85
N ALA A 477 6.29 -6.60 32.46
CA ALA A 477 7.26 -6.15 31.45
C ALA A 477 8.71 -6.24 31.91
N THR A 478 8.97 -6.07 33.21
CA THR A 478 10.33 -6.03 33.78
C THR A 478 10.78 -7.35 34.38
N ASP A 479 9.86 -8.28 34.67
CA ASP A 479 10.16 -9.63 35.13
C ASP A 479 10.69 -10.50 33.98
N PRO A 480 11.95 -10.99 34.04
CA PRO A 480 12.55 -11.81 32.98
C PRO A 480 11.79 -13.10 32.66
N GLN A 481 11.01 -13.64 33.59
CA GLN A 481 10.22 -14.86 33.38
C GLN A 481 8.86 -14.58 32.76
N ARG A 482 8.32 -13.37 32.93
CA ARG A 482 6.98 -13.02 32.43
C ARG A 482 7.04 -12.30 31.10
N CYS A 483 8.01 -11.39 30.92
CA CYS A 483 8.14 -10.56 29.73
C CYS A 483 8.21 -11.36 28.42
N ILE A 484 8.69 -12.62 28.46
CA ILE A 484 8.74 -13.55 27.32
C ILE A 484 7.38 -13.78 26.63
N ASN A 485 6.27 -13.49 27.32
CA ASN A 485 4.91 -13.66 26.83
C ASN A 485 4.30 -12.38 26.26
N TYR A 486 5.08 -11.30 26.15
CA TYR A 486 4.58 -9.99 25.78
C TYR A 486 5.34 -9.36 24.62
N VAL A 487 4.67 -8.41 23.98
CA VAL A 487 5.23 -7.44 23.06
C VAL A 487 4.93 -6.04 23.60
N LEU A 488 5.95 -5.19 23.61
CA LEU A 488 5.84 -3.78 23.93
C LEU A 488 5.68 -3.00 22.62
N LYS A 489 4.63 -2.18 22.52
CA LYS A 489 4.29 -1.43 21.31
C LYS A 489 4.22 0.08 21.58
N PRO A 490 4.95 0.92 20.84
CA PRO A 490 4.76 2.37 20.88
C PRO A 490 3.56 2.80 20.02
N ASN A 491 3.12 4.06 20.17
CA ASN A 491 2.12 4.68 19.30
C ASN A 491 2.70 5.11 17.94
N ARG A 492 3.20 4.13 17.18
CA ARG A 492 3.79 4.32 15.84
C ARG A 492 3.22 3.32 14.84
N ASP A 493 3.20 3.74 13.58
CA ASP A 493 2.78 2.96 12.42
C ASP A 493 3.97 2.63 11.49
N GLY A 494 3.77 1.72 10.53
CA GLY A 494 4.80 1.38 9.52
C GLY A 494 5.74 0.22 9.87
N GLY A 495 5.52 -0.45 11.01
CA GLY A 495 6.22 -1.68 11.44
C GLY A 495 7.69 -1.49 11.84
N GLY A 496 8.27 -2.44 12.58
CA GLY A 496 9.67 -2.37 13.03
C GLY A 496 9.90 -1.52 14.29
N HIS A 497 8.85 -1.23 15.04
CA HIS A 497 8.92 -0.41 16.26
C HIS A 497 8.64 -1.19 17.54
N ASN A 498 8.26 -2.47 17.42
CA ASN A 498 7.88 -3.29 18.55
C ASN A 498 9.11 -3.89 19.25
N ILE A 499 8.99 -4.16 20.54
CA ILE A 499 10.04 -4.78 21.35
C ILE A 499 9.46 -6.06 21.94
N TYR A 500 10.14 -7.18 21.73
CA TYR A 500 9.59 -8.50 21.98
C TYR A 500 10.28 -9.16 23.18
N ARG A 501 9.49 -9.85 24.01
CA ARG A 501 9.99 -10.87 24.94
C ARG A 501 11.10 -10.35 25.87
N SER A 502 12.24 -11.03 25.86
CA SER A 502 13.41 -10.74 26.70
C SER A 502 14.10 -9.42 26.40
N ASP A 503 13.80 -8.78 25.27
CA ASP A 503 14.37 -7.47 24.92
C ASP A 503 13.66 -6.32 25.65
N ILE A 504 12.43 -6.57 26.15
CA ILE A 504 11.59 -5.55 26.81
C ILE A 504 12.28 -4.94 28.04
N PRO A 505 12.78 -5.70 29.03
CA PRO A 505 13.39 -5.11 30.22
C PRO A 505 14.61 -4.25 29.88
N ALA A 506 15.48 -4.73 28.99
CA ALA A 506 16.69 -4.02 28.59
C ALA A 506 16.37 -2.74 27.82
N PHE A 507 15.30 -2.73 27.03
CA PHE A 507 14.80 -1.54 26.35
C PHE A 507 14.24 -0.51 27.32
N LEU A 508 13.34 -0.92 28.23
CA LEU A 508 12.72 -0.03 29.21
C LEU A 508 13.73 0.62 30.16
N ASN A 509 14.81 -0.09 30.52
CA ASN A 509 15.89 0.43 31.36
C ASN A 509 16.72 1.55 30.71
N LYS A 510 16.56 1.82 29.40
CA LYS A 510 17.25 2.90 28.70
C LYS A 510 16.54 4.26 28.84
N MET A 511 15.34 4.30 29.39
CA MET A 511 14.53 5.51 29.52
C MET A 511 13.92 5.65 30.92
N PRO A 512 13.62 6.88 31.36
CA PRO A 512 12.93 7.11 32.62
C PRO A 512 11.57 6.41 32.69
N GLU A 513 11.20 5.88 33.86
CA GLU A 513 9.88 5.26 34.10
C GLU A 513 8.67 6.17 33.82
N THR A 514 8.87 7.49 33.82
CA THR A 514 7.85 8.47 33.46
C THR A 514 7.51 8.42 31.97
N GLU A 515 8.43 7.97 31.13
CA GLU A 515 8.24 7.88 29.68
C GLU A 515 7.59 6.56 29.23
N TRP A 516 7.45 5.58 30.13
CA TRP A 516 6.89 4.28 29.79
C TRP A 516 5.43 4.34 29.36
N CYS A 517 4.68 5.39 29.74
CA CYS A 517 3.28 5.58 29.32
C CYS A 517 3.10 5.69 27.80
N GLN A 518 4.17 5.92 27.04
CA GLN A 518 4.17 5.91 25.57
C GLN A 518 3.97 4.52 24.96
N TYR A 519 4.02 3.48 25.79
CA TYR A 519 3.97 2.09 25.35
C TYR A 519 2.78 1.36 25.96
N ILE A 520 2.23 0.45 25.16
CA ILE A 520 1.36 -0.61 25.66
C ILE A 520 2.15 -1.91 25.77
N LEU A 521 1.87 -2.68 26.82
CA LEU A 521 2.30 -4.05 26.93
C LEU A 521 1.13 -4.95 26.52
N MET A 522 1.29 -5.72 25.45
CA MET A 522 0.26 -6.63 24.93
C MET A 522 0.75 -8.06 25.05
N LYS A 523 -0.10 -8.96 25.56
CA LYS A 523 0.20 -10.39 25.58
C LYS A 523 0.30 -10.91 24.14
N LEU A 524 1.32 -11.71 23.88
CA LEU A 524 1.57 -12.26 22.55
C LEU A 524 0.44 -13.18 22.12
N ILE A 525 0.04 -13.02 20.86
CA ILE A 525 -0.79 -14.00 20.19
C ILE A 525 0.10 -15.22 19.89
N GLU A 526 -0.40 -16.40 20.23
CA GLU A 526 0.24 -17.69 19.93
C GLU A 526 -0.42 -18.33 18.69
N PRO A 527 0.04 -18.00 17.47
CA PRO A 527 -0.47 -18.62 16.26
C PRO A 527 0.03 -20.04 16.07
N PRO A 528 -0.81 -20.97 15.61
CA PRO A 528 -0.34 -22.29 15.21
C PRO A 528 0.57 -22.16 13.99
N ALA A 529 1.75 -22.79 14.06
CA ALA A 529 2.63 -22.87 12.90
C ALA A 529 2.01 -23.77 11.82
N THR A 530 2.13 -23.35 10.57
CA THR A 530 1.82 -24.18 9.39
C THR A 530 3.06 -24.23 8.50
N GLU A 531 3.18 -25.25 7.66
CA GLU A 531 4.20 -25.26 6.62
C GLU A 531 3.87 -24.22 5.55
N GLY A 532 4.87 -23.46 5.13
CA GLY A 532 4.75 -22.40 4.12
C GLY A 532 5.97 -22.35 3.22
N THR A 533 5.77 -21.78 2.02
CA THR A 533 6.83 -21.65 1.02
C THR A 533 6.88 -20.21 0.53
N LEU A 534 7.94 -19.49 0.89
CA LEU A 534 8.07 -18.05 0.73
C LEU A 534 9.25 -17.70 -0.20
N MET A 535 9.07 -16.61 -0.93
CA MET A 535 10.05 -15.99 -1.81
C MET A 535 10.25 -14.54 -1.37
N ALA A 536 11.27 -14.31 -0.56
CA ALA A 536 11.78 -12.98 -0.28
C ALA A 536 12.68 -12.52 -1.45
N PRO A 537 12.99 -11.22 -1.57
CA PRO A 537 13.77 -10.68 -2.69
C PRO A 537 15.10 -11.41 -2.93
N ASP A 538 15.78 -11.80 -1.85
CA ASP A 538 17.13 -12.38 -1.90
C ASP A 538 17.18 -13.83 -1.38
N SER A 539 16.04 -14.43 -1.02
CA SER A 539 16.04 -15.78 -0.42
C SER A 539 14.72 -16.52 -0.62
N LEU A 540 14.85 -17.83 -0.72
CA LEU A 540 13.73 -18.78 -0.72
C LEU A 540 13.65 -19.46 0.63
N TYR A 541 12.44 -19.66 1.14
CA TYR A 541 12.21 -20.29 2.45
C TYR A 541 11.11 -21.34 2.36
N HIS A 542 11.36 -22.51 2.94
CA HIS A 542 10.36 -23.53 3.18
C HIS A 542 10.46 -23.98 4.64
N GLY A 543 9.34 -24.04 5.34
CA GLY A 543 9.29 -24.45 6.74
C GLY A 543 8.10 -23.84 7.47
N ALA A 544 8.18 -23.87 8.81
CA ALA A 544 7.16 -23.33 9.69
C ALA A 544 6.99 -21.80 9.49
N VAL A 545 5.75 -21.39 9.21
CA VAL A 545 5.32 -20.00 9.04
C VAL A 545 4.11 -19.68 9.91
N ILE A 546 3.90 -18.39 10.13
CA ILE A 546 2.69 -17.82 10.74
C ILE A 546 2.17 -16.69 9.85
N SER A 547 0.86 -16.50 9.87
CA SER A 547 0.17 -15.55 8.99
C SER A 547 -0.67 -14.55 9.75
N GLU A 548 -0.78 -13.36 9.18
CA GLU A 548 -1.59 -12.24 9.66
C GLU A 548 -2.57 -11.82 8.56
N LEU A 549 -3.86 -11.81 8.90
CA LEU A 549 -4.96 -11.41 8.03
C LEU A 549 -5.37 -9.98 8.36
N GLY A 550 -5.20 -9.04 7.42
CA GLY A 550 -5.66 -7.67 7.53
C GLY A 550 -6.94 -7.44 6.74
N VAL A 551 -8.08 -7.20 7.39
CA VAL A 551 -9.35 -6.92 6.69
C VAL A 551 -9.56 -5.43 6.51
N LEU A 552 -9.83 -4.99 5.28
CA LEU A 552 -10.01 -3.58 4.95
C LEU A 552 -11.48 -3.17 5.05
N GLY A 553 -11.71 -1.97 5.58
CA GLY A 553 -13.00 -1.29 5.54
C GLY A 553 -12.85 0.07 4.87
N THR A 554 -13.79 0.43 3.99
CA THR A 554 -13.89 1.75 3.37
C THR A 554 -15.15 2.44 3.84
N CYS A 555 -15.02 3.63 4.40
CA CYS A 555 -16.13 4.33 5.01
C CYS A 555 -16.20 5.81 4.62
N ILE A 556 -17.43 6.32 4.58
CA ILE A 556 -17.74 7.74 4.49
C ILE A 556 -18.86 8.01 5.49
N TRP A 557 -18.68 8.99 6.35
CA TRP A 557 -19.65 9.34 7.38
C TRP A 557 -19.57 10.83 7.69
N GLU A 558 -20.60 11.35 8.34
CA GLU A 558 -20.68 12.75 8.73
C GLU A 558 -20.90 12.89 10.23
N ARG A 559 -20.17 13.81 10.85
CA ARG A 559 -20.39 14.22 12.25
C ARG A 559 -21.63 15.08 12.33
N ILE A 560 -22.64 14.64 13.09
CA ILE A 560 -23.89 15.38 13.31
C ILE A 560 -24.12 15.53 14.83
N GLY A 561 -23.86 16.73 15.35
CA GLY A 561 -23.94 16.98 16.79
C GLY A 561 -23.00 16.05 17.57
N SER A 562 -23.55 15.26 18.49
CA SER A 562 -22.80 14.23 19.23
C SER A 562 -22.85 12.83 18.58
N GLY A 563 -23.42 12.70 17.39
CA GLY A 563 -23.60 11.44 16.68
C GLY A 563 -22.92 11.41 15.31
N ILE A 564 -23.17 10.31 14.59
CA ILE A 564 -22.67 10.07 13.25
C ILE A 564 -23.82 9.70 12.30
N GLU A 565 -23.73 10.16 11.06
CA GLU A 565 -24.52 9.64 9.94
C GLU A 565 -23.59 8.88 8.99
N VAL A 566 -23.86 7.59 8.80
CA VAL A 566 -23.08 6.75 7.89
C VAL A 566 -23.60 6.92 6.46
N LYS A 567 -22.73 7.37 5.54
CA LYS A 567 -23.04 7.51 4.11
C LYS A 567 -22.57 6.30 3.30
N MET A 568 -21.45 5.69 3.72
CA MET A 568 -20.89 4.47 3.15
C MET A 568 -20.15 3.70 4.25
N LYS A 569 -20.31 2.38 4.30
CA LYS A 569 -19.59 1.49 5.22
C LYS A 569 -19.52 0.09 4.61
N GLU A 570 -18.38 -0.24 4.02
CA GLU A 570 -18.20 -1.48 3.26
C GLU A 570 -16.94 -2.22 3.70
N VAL A 571 -16.95 -3.54 3.53
CA VAL A 571 -15.74 -4.36 3.60
C VAL A 571 -15.09 -4.30 2.22
N ALA A 572 -13.87 -3.77 2.17
CA ALA A 572 -13.17 -3.43 0.93
C ALA A 572 -12.30 -4.56 0.38
N GLY A 573 -12.04 -5.59 1.21
CA GLY A 573 -11.17 -6.71 0.87
C GLY A 573 -10.21 -7.02 2.01
N TRP A 574 -9.05 -7.57 1.69
CA TRP A 574 -8.10 -8.05 2.69
C TRP A 574 -6.65 -7.98 2.22
N THR A 575 -5.74 -8.07 3.17
CA THR A 575 -4.31 -8.32 2.98
C THR A 575 -3.97 -9.58 3.77
N PHE A 576 -3.01 -10.35 3.29
CA PHE A 576 -2.54 -11.53 4.00
C PHE A 576 -1.02 -11.52 3.92
N LYS A 577 -0.39 -11.59 5.10
CA LYS A 577 1.06 -11.49 5.26
C LYS A 577 1.54 -12.73 6.00
N THR A 578 2.64 -13.30 5.55
CA THR A 578 3.19 -14.53 6.12
C THR A 578 4.68 -14.40 6.32
N LYS A 579 5.18 -14.94 7.43
CA LYS A 579 6.60 -14.91 7.79
C LYS A 579 7.04 -16.22 8.44
N PRO A 580 8.34 -16.54 8.43
CA PRO A 580 8.89 -17.61 9.25
C PRO A 580 8.57 -17.41 10.74
N VAL A 581 8.32 -18.50 11.47
CA VAL A 581 8.03 -18.46 12.93
C VAL A 581 9.15 -17.77 13.73
N SER A 582 10.40 -17.87 13.25
CA SER A 582 11.58 -17.28 13.88
C SER A 582 11.69 -15.77 13.74
N VAL A 583 10.84 -15.12 12.94
CA VAL A 583 10.89 -13.67 12.69
C VAL A 583 9.78 -12.97 13.48
N ASP A 584 10.13 -12.01 14.34
CA ASP A 584 9.16 -11.30 15.18
C ASP A 584 8.39 -10.16 14.46
N GLU A 585 8.98 -9.54 13.44
CA GLU A 585 8.37 -8.45 12.65
C GLU A 585 7.60 -8.96 11.42
N MET A 586 6.61 -8.20 10.92
CA MET A 586 5.74 -8.63 9.79
C MET A 586 5.74 -7.65 8.59
N SER A 587 6.59 -6.61 8.60
CA SER A 587 6.60 -5.64 7.49
C SER A 587 7.22 -6.25 6.22
N VAL A 588 6.37 -6.50 5.22
CA VAL A 588 6.76 -7.10 3.93
C VAL A 588 7.68 -6.17 3.13
N VAL A 589 7.34 -4.89 3.06
CA VAL A 589 8.15 -3.91 2.32
C VAL A 589 9.55 -3.74 2.93
N LYS A 590 9.69 -3.95 4.24
CA LYS A 590 10.99 -3.95 4.94
C LYS A 590 11.73 -5.29 4.89
N GLY A 591 11.13 -6.34 4.31
CA GLY A 591 11.76 -7.64 4.09
C GLY A 591 11.60 -8.67 5.22
N TYR A 592 10.77 -8.39 6.24
CA TYR A 592 10.55 -9.33 7.36
C TYR A 592 9.52 -10.42 7.06
N GLY A 593 8.73 -10.26 6.01
CA GLY A 593 7.69 -11.21 5.61
C GLY A 593 7.38 -11.11 4.13
N CYS A 594 6.35 -11.84 3.71
CA CYS A 594 5.88 -11.92 2.33
C CYS A 594 4.39 -11.62 2.26
N PHE A 595 3.94 -10.99 1.18
CA PHE A 595 2.51 -10.99 0.84
C PHE A 595 2.09 -12.38 0.38
N ASP A 596 0.94 -12.82 0.85
CA ASP A 596 0.45 -14.18 0.64
C ASP A 596 -1.05 -14.13 0.27
N CYS A 597 -1.64 -15.28 -0.02
CA CYS A 597 -3.05 -15.51 -0.17
C CYS A 597 -3.49 -16.64 0.78
N PRO A 598 -4.59 -16.49 1.54
CA PRO A 598 -5.10 -17.55 2.37
C PRO A 598 -5.77 -18.61 1.50
N LEU A 599 -5.27 -19.83 1.53
CA LEU A 599 -6.00 -20.98 0.99
C LEU A 599 -6.98 -21.47 2.05
N LEU A 600 -8.27 -21.22 1.83
CA LEU A 600 -9.31 -21.50 2.81
C LEU A 600 -9.58 -23.01 2.92
N VAL A 601 -9.41 -23.53 4.14
CA VAL A 601 -9.65 -24.94 4.52
C VAL A 601 -10.67 -25.02 5.66
N ASP A 602 -11.44 -26.11 5.69
CA ASP A 602 -12.52 -26.35 6.67
C ASP A 602 -12.01 -27.03 7.94
#